data_AF-A0A7R8UCT6-F1
#
_entry.id   AF-A0A7R8UCT6-F1
#
_cell.length_a   1.000
_cell.length_b   1.000
_cell.length_c   1.000
_cell.angle_alpha   90.00
_cell.angle_beta   90.00
_cell.angle_gamma   90.00
#
_symmetry.space_group_name_H-M   'P 1'
#
loop_
_entity.id
_entity.type
_entity.pdbx_description
1 polymer ?
#
loop_
_entity_poly.entity_id
_entity_poly.type
_entity_poly.pdbx_seq_one_letter_code
_entity_poly.pdbx_strand_id
1 'polypeptide(L)'
;MHCQANTLEPNESEGGADRSIANTESVINIFKTQIIVKKETSGSMKIRTTKIFNNNRKTIYLKEIDNQSATMLLKNHFNPNGLNVIIIGDEFLHILTETFINMFSNNLKFKIIRWKKMVEDIEEEDKLAELIEQEH
;
A
#
# COMPACT_ATOMS: atom_id res chain seq x y z
N MET A 1 -10.23 -23.12 -45.20
CA MET A 1 -10.71 -23.55 -43.87
C MET A 1 -9.48 -24.03 -43.12
N HIS A 2 -8.79 -23.23 -42.28
CA HIS A 2 -9.13 -22.82 -40.90
C HIS A 2 -9.62 -24.05 -40.09
N CYS A 3 -9.00 -24.49 -38.98
CA CYS A 3 -7.97 -23.92 -38.09
C CYS A 3 -7.10 -25.05 -37.50
N GLN A 4 -5.81 -24.79 -37.31
CA GLN A 4 -4.94 -25.61 -36.47
C GLN A 4 -5.18 -25.26 -34.99
N ALA A 5 -5.17 -26.29 -34.14
CA ALA A 5 -5.27 -26.17 -32.69
C ALA A 5 -3.99 -25.56 -32.11
N ASN A 6 -4.10 -24.38 -31.50
CA ASN A 6 -3.06 -23.87 -30.61
C ASN A 6 -3.39 -24.31 -29.19
N THR A 7 -2.72 -25.37 -28.75
CA THR A 7 -2.46 -25.65 -27.34
C THR A 7 -1.49 -24.58 -26.84
N LEU A 8 -1.97 -23.65 -26.02
CA LEU A 8 -1.10 -22.78 -25.23
C LEU A 8 -0.78 -23.51 -23.94
N GLU A 9 0.41 -24.13 -23.92
CA GLU A 9 1.06 -24.63 -22.72
C GLU A 9 1.35 -23.47 -21.74
N PRO A 10 1.39 -23.75 -20.43
CA PRO A 10 1.50 -22.73 -19.40
C PRO A 10 2.90 -22.10 -19.46
N ASN A 11 2.94 -20.78 -19.64
CA ASN A 11 4.18 -20.04 -19.48
C ASN A 11 4.44 -19.89 -17.98
N GLU A 12 5.13 -20.88 -17.41
CA GLU A 12 5.86 -20.75 -16.14
C GLU A 12 6.95 -19.68 -16.34
N SER A 13 6.54 -18.42 -16.27
CA SER A 13 7.49 -17.35 -15.98
C SER A 13 7.84 -17.47 -14.50
N GLU A 14 9.02 -18.03 -14.23
CA GLU A 14 9.84 -17.73 -13.06
C GLU A 14 10.09 -16.20 -13.00
N GLY A 15 9.05 -15.45 -12.65
CA GLY A 15 9.08 -14.01 -12.53
C GLY A 15 9.43 -13.68 -11.11
N GLY A 16 10.66 -13.24 -10.87
CA GLY A 16 11.09 -12.69 -9.59
C GLY A 16 10.02 -11.72 -9.08
N ALA A 17 9.25 -12.17 -8.07
CA ALA A 17 8.10 -11.46 -7.56
C ALA A 17 8.51 -10.02 -7.33
N ASP A 18 7.87 -9.11 -8.04
CA ASP A 18 8.14 -7.68 -8.09
C ASP A 18 8.30 -7.18 -6.64
N ARG A 19 9.55 -7.08 -6.16
CA ARG A 19 9.87 -6.81 -4.74
C ARG A 19 9.58 -5.35 -4.37
N SER A 20 9.00 -4.62 -5.31
CA SER A 20 8.61 -3.23 -5.19
C SER A 20 7.26 -3.09 -4.48
N ILE A 21 6.92 -1.86 -4.11
CA ILE A 21 5.60 -1.54 -3.60
C ILE A 21 4.63 -1.54 -4.80
N ALA A 22 3.76 -2.54 -4.88
CA ALA A 22 2.77 -2.66 -5.95
C ALA A 22 1.77 -1.50 -5.93
N ASN A 23 1.18 -1.14 -7.07
CA ASN A 23 0.14 -0.11 -7.12
C ASN A 23 -1.27 -0.74 -7.11
N THR A 24 -2.25 -0.05 -6.54
CA THR A 24 -3.67 -0.40 -6.67
C THR A 24 -4.55 0.82 -6.94
N GLU A 25 -5.68 0.57 -7.59
CA GLU A 25 -6.79 1.51 -7.78
C GLU A 25 -8.01 1.19 -6.90
N SER A 26 -7.97 0.09 -6.14
CA SER A 26 -9.04 -0.32 -5.22
C SER A 26 -9.37 0.75 -4.18
N VAL A 27 -10.59 0.75 -3.64
CA VAL A 27 -11.00 1.72 -2.62
C VAL A 27 -10.18 1.56 -1.35
N ILE A 28 -9.62 2.63 -0.80
CA ILE A 28 -8.76 2.53 0.40
C ILE A 28 -9.48 1.90 1.60
N ASN A 29 -10.79 2.11 1.71
CA ASN A 29 -11.63 1.63 2.80
C ASN A 29 -11.77 0.10 2.86
N ILE A 30 -11.38 -0.65 1.82
CA ILE A 30 -11.38 -2.13 1.88
C ILE A 30 -10.20 -2.67 2.72
N PHE A 31 -9.14 -1.88 2.88
CA PHE A 31 -7.94 -2.32 3.58
C PHE A 31 -8.04 -2.03 5.08
N LYS A 32 -7.72 -3.04 5.91
CA LYS A 32 -7.78 -2.94 7.38
C LYS A 32 -6.71 -2.02 7.97
N THR A 33 -5.51 -2.00 7.36
CA THR A 33 -4.36 -1.20 7.81
C THR A 33 -4.02 -0.16 6.76
N GLN A 34 -4.40 1.08 7.03
CA GLN A 34 -4.23 2.20 6.10
C GLN A 34 -3.22 3.19 6.66
N ILE A 35 -2.20 3.52 5.88
CA ILE A 35 -1.16 4.46 6.28
C ILE A 35 -1.09 5.58 5.24
N ILE A 36 -1.32 6.81 5.69
CA ILE A 36 -1.23 8.00 4.86
C ILE A 36 0.01 8.77 5.29
N VAL A 37 0.93 9.00 4.37
CA VAL A 37 2.18 9.71 4.57
C VAL A 37 2.08 11.04 3.83
N LYS A 38 1.90 12.13 4.57
CA LYS A 38 1.72 13.49 4.02
C LYS A 38 2.95 14.34 4.28
N LYS A 39 3.38 15.07 3.26
CA LYS A 39 4.37 16.13 3.42
C LYS A 39 3.76 17.28 4.21
N GLU A 40 4.50 17.78 5.20
CA GLU A 40 4.19 19.00 5.94
C GLU A 40 5.26 20.05 5.66
N THR A 41 4.88 21.32 5.57
CA THR A 41 5.82 22.40 5.23
C THR A 41 6.62 22.89 6.44
N SER A 42 6.14 22.66 7.66
CA SER A 42 6.77 23.10 8.89
C SER A 42 6.36 22.25 10.10
N GLY A 43 7.23 22.23 11.11
CA GLY A 43 6.98 21.51 12.37
C GLY A 43 7.69 20.16 12.46
N SER A 44 7.51 19.51 13.61
CA SER A 44 7.97 18.15 13.88
C SER A 44 6.99 17.11 13.32
N MET A 45 7.43 15.85 13.22
CA MET A 45 6.57 14.75 12.79
C MET A 45 5.31 14.66 13.66
N LYS A 46 4.14 14.60 13.02
CA LYS A 46 2.84 14.44 13.70
C LYS A 46 2.18 13.15 13.24
N ILE A 47 1.57 12.43 14.17
CA ILE A 47 0.83 11.20 13.88
C ILE A 47 -0.60 11.41 14.35
N ARG A 48 -1.55 11.15 13.46
CA ARG A 48 -2.98 11.12 13.76
C ARG A 48 -3.50 9.74 13.43
N THR A 49 -4.28 9.16 14.33
CA THR A 49 -4.99 7.91 14.06
C THR A 49 -6.46 8.21 14.00
N THR A 50 -7.10 7.79 12.92
CA THR A 50 -8.54 7.90 12.69
C THR A 50 -9.08 6.50 12.50
N LYS A 51 -10.22 6.22 13.12
CA LYS A 51 -10.94 4.96 12.91
C LYS A 51 -12.06 5.24 11.92
N ILE A 52 -12.09 4.49 10.82
CA ILE A 52 -13.14 4.58 9.80
C ILE A 52 -13.75 3.20 9.72
N PHE A 53 -15.02 3.07 10.13
CA PHE A 53 -15.66 1.79 10.41
C PHE A 53 -14.80 0.93 11.37
N ASN A 54 -14.43 -0.29 10.95
CA ASN A 54 -13.54 -1.19 11.68
C ASN A 54 -12.05 -1.09 11.26
N ASN A 55 -11.71 -0.13 10.39
CA ASN A 55 -10.37 0.03 9.85
C ASN A 55 -9.59 1.12 10.60
N ASN A 56 -8.28 0.87 10.78
CA ASN A 56 -7.39 1.83 11.40
C ASN A 56 -6.62 2.59 10.32
N ARG A 57 -6.84 3.90 10.28
CA ARG A 57 -6.12 4.82 9.41
C ARG A 57 -5.13 5.66 10.21
N LYS A 58 -3.84 5.48 9.94
CA LYS A 58 -2.79 6.32 10.50
C LYS A 58 -2.34 7.33 9.47
N THR A 59 -2.46 8.61 9.79
CA THR A 59 -1.91 9.71 9.00
C THR A 59 -0.65 10.24 9.68
N ILE A 60 0.46 10.18 8.97
CA ILE A 60 1.79 10.60 9.42
C ILE A 60 2.16 11.83 8.59
N TYR A 61 2.41 12.94 9.26
CA TYR A 61 2.85 14.19 8.68
C TYR A 61 4.34 14.36 8.95
N LEU A 62 5.13 14.61 7.91
CA LEU A 62 6.57 14.81 8.01
C LEU A 62 7.07 15.81 6.97
N LYS A 63 8.13 16.53 7.31
CA LYS A 63 8.74 17.51 6.41
C LYS A 63 9.58 16.86 5.32
N GLU A 64 10.42 15.92 5.73
CA GLU A 64 11.42 15.24 4.90
C GLU A 64 11.50 13.77 5.35
N ILE A 65 11.91 12.90 4.44
CA ILE A 65 12.17 11.49 4.69
C ILE A 65 13.60 11.18 4.24
N ASP A 66 14.32 10.50 5.10
CA ASP A 66 15.63 9.90 4.84
C ASP A 66 15.56 8.40 5.15
N ASN A 67 16.65 7.67 4.91
CA ASN A 67 16.68 6.22 5.13
C ASN A 67 16.40 5.84 6.59
N GLN A 68 16.86 6.64 7.56
CA GLN A 68 16.67 6.36 8.98
C GLN A 68 15.20 6.54 9.40
N SER A 69 14.59 7.65 9.01
CA SER A 69 13.18 7.93 9.25
C SER A 69 12.27 6.98 8.47
N ALA A 70 12.58 6.63 7.22
CA ALA A 70 11.86 5.60 6.46
C ALA A 70 11.92 4.23 7.18
N THR A 71 13.09 3.87 7.71
CA THR A 71 13.26 2.64 8.51
C THR A 71 12.37 2.66 9.74
N MET A 72 12.37 3.77 10.48
CA MET A 72 11.52 3.93 11.67
C MET A 72 10.04 3.87 11.31
N LEU A 73 9.62 4.51 10.21
CA LEU A 73 8.24 4.47 9.74
C LEU A 73 7.80 3.04 9.47
N LEU A 74 8.57 2.29 8.67
CA LEU A 74 8.28 0.90 8.31
C LEU A 74 8.24 -0.02 9.54
N LYS A 75 9.15 0.15 10.51
CA LYS A 75 9.16 -0.69 11.72
C LYS A 75 8.03 -0.38 12.70
N ASN A 76 7.69 0.89 12.87
CA ASN A 76 6.83 1.32 13.98
C ASN A 76 5.35 1.45 13.59
N HIS A 77 5.05 1.61 12.30
CA HIS A 77 3.69 1.96 11.87
C HIS A 77 3.05 0.96 10.93
N PHE A 78 3.87 0.17 10.22
CA PHE A 78 3.38 -0.86 9.32
C PHE A 78 3.23 -2.19 10.06
N ASN A 79 2.22 -2.96 9.66
CA ASN A 79 2.01 -4.30 10.16
C ASN A 79 2.81 -5.31 9.32
N PRO A 80 3.87 -5.94 9.86
CA PRO A 80 4.69 -6.88 9.11
C PRO A 80 3.99 -8.22 8.81
N ASN A 81 2.84 -8.48 9.45
CA ASN A 81 2.05 -9.71 9.28
C ASN A 81 0.79 -9.48 8.45
N GLY A 82 0.61 -8.30 7.86
CA GLY A 82 -0.60 -7.94 7.14
C GLY A 82 -0.31 -7.14 5.88
N LEU A 83 -1.36 -6.94 5.09
CA LEU A 83 -1.34 -6.05 3.95
C LEU A 83 -1.51 -4.60 4.43
N ASN A 84 -0.55 -3.75 4.11
CA ASN A 84 -0.59 -2.32 4.39
C ASN A 84 -0.87 -1.58 3.09
N VAL A 85 -1.88 -0.71 3.08
CA VAL A 85 -2.07 0.24 1.98
C VAL A 85 -1.45 1.57 2.36
N ILE A 86 -0.67 2.15 1.44
CA ILE A 86 -0.05 3.46 1.63
C ILE A 86 -0.55 4.50 0.64
N ILE A 87 -0.90 5.67 1.14
CA ILE A 87 -1.00 6.89 0.33
C ILE A 87 0.24 7.71 0.64
N ILE A 88 1.08 7.95 -0.37
CA ILE A 88 2.33 8.69 -0.22
C ILE A 88 2.61 9.53 -1.45
N GLY A 89 3.10 10.76 -1.22
CA GLY A 89 3.58 11.66 -2.27
C GLY A 89 4.78 11.06 -3.03
N ASP A 90 4.91 11.39 -4.31
CA ASP A 90 5.99 10.89 -5.15
C ASP A 90 7.37 11.26 -4.59
N GLU A 91 7.48 12.40 -3.89
CA GLU A 91 8.73 12.86 -3.29
C GLU A 91 9.28 11.93 -2.19
N PHE A 92 8.42 11.12 -1.56
CA PHE A 92 8.81 10.22 -0.48
C PHE A 92 8.81 8.75 -0.92
N LEU A 93 8.13 8.43 -2.03
CA LEU A 93 7.96 7.05 -2.47
C LEU A 93 9.30 6.35 -2.71
N HIS A 94 10.22 7.01 -3.39
CA HIS A 94 11.48 6.41 -3.81
C HIS A 94 12.27 5.91 -2.59
N ILE A 95 12.53 6.79 -1.62
CA ILE A 95 13.26 6.46 -0.38
C ILE A 95 12.55 5.37 0.42
N LEU A 96 11.22 5.44 0.52
CA LEU A 96 10.44 4.42 1.23
C LEU A 96 10.54 3.04 0.55
N THR A 97 10.47 3.01 -0.78
CA THR A 97 10.54 1.78 -1.58
C THR A 97 11.92 1.15 -1.48
N GLU A 98 12.98 1.94 -1.63
CA GLU A 98 14.36 1.45 -1.47
C GLU A 98 14.59 0.91 -0.06
N THR A 99 14.16 1.64 0.96
CA THR A 99 14.28 1.19 2.35
C THR A 99 13.50 -0.11 2.59
N PHE A 100 12.30 -0.23 2.04
CA PHE A 100 11.48 -1.43 2.13
C PHE A 100 12.17 -2.64 1.48
N ILE A 101 12.68 -2.49 0.25
CA ILE A 101 13.40 -3.55 -0.46
C ILE A 101 14.64 -3.97 0.33
N ASN A 102 15.44 -3.01 0.81
CA ASN A 102 16.69 -3.28 1.51
C ASN A 102 16.49 -4.04 2.83
N MET A 103 15.38 -3.77 3.54
CA MET A 103 15.17 -4.29 4.90
C MET A 103 14.21 -5.47 4.97
N PHE A 104 13.21 -5.51 4.09
CA PHE A 104 12.04 -6.38 4.24
C PHE A 104 11.76 -7.24 3.01
N SER A 105 12.57 -7.17 1.95
CA SER A 105 12.40 -8.00 0.75
C SER A 105 12.39 -9.51 1.01
N ASN A 106 13.05 -9.96 2.10
CA ASN A 106 13.06 -11.36 2.51
C ASN A 106 11.82 -11.76 3.34
N ASN A 107 10.99 -10.80 3.76
CA ASN A 107 9.78 -11.05 4.54
C ASN A 107 8.55 -11.10 3.64
N LEU A 108 8.21 -12.30 3.15
CA LEU A 108 7.06 -12.54 2.26
C LEU A 108 5.70 -12.17 2.87
N LYS A 109 5.60 -12.05 4.21
CA LYS A 109 4.37 -11.66 4.91
C LYS A 109 4.18 -10.15 4.92
N PHE A 110 5.26 -9.38 4.85
CA PHE A 110 5.19 -7.93 4.92
C PHE A 110 4.92 -7.37 3.53
N LYS A 111 3.65 -7.08 3.25
CA LYS A 111 3.20 -6.53 1.97
C LYS A 111 2.78 -5.09 2.12
N ILE A 112 3.22 -4.27 1.16
CA ILE A 112 2.84 -2.86 1.04
C ILE A 112 2.32 -2.64 -0.37
N ILE A 113 1.16 -1.99 -0.48
CA ILE A 113 0.60 -1.55 -1.75
C ILE A 113 0.47 -0.03 -1.71
N ARG A 114 0.96 0.64 -2.74
CA ARG A 114 0.78 2.07 -2.98
C ARG A 114 -0.58 2.30 -3.62
N TRP A 115 -1.31 3.24 -3.05
CA TRP A 115 -2.54 3.75 -3.61
C TRP A 115 -2.28 5.08 -4.32
N LYS A 116 -2.62 5.15 -5.61
CA LYS A 116 -2.22 6.26 -6.50
C LYS A 116 -3.31 7.31 -6.75
N LYS A 117 -4.60 6.97 -6.56
CA LYS A 117 -5.72 7.80 -6.99
C LYS A 117 -6.62 8.09 -5.81
N MET A 118 -7.00 9.35 -5.58
CA MET A 118 -8.04 9.72 -4.62
C MET A 118 -9.37 9.04 -5.00
N VAL A 119 -9.61 7.81 -4.56
CA VAL A 119 -10.98 7.33 -4.37
C VAL A 119 -11.46 7.95 -3.08
N GLU A 120 -12.59 8.64 -3.14
CA GLU A 120 -13.18 9.29 -1.99
C GLU A 120 -13.41 8.28 -0.87
N ASP A 121 -13.32 8.75 0.37
CA ASP A 121 -13.72 7.94 1.52
C ASP A 121 -15.19 7.58 1.33
N ILE A 122 -15.49 6.29 1.24
CA ILE A 122 -16.88 5.84 1.26
C ILE A 122 -17.34 5.89 2.70
N GLU A 123 -18.23 6.83 3.00
CA GLU A 123 -18.76 7.07 4.35
C GLU A 123 -19.99 6.21 4.67
N GLU A 124 -20.62 5.61 3.66
CA GLU A 124 -21.77 4.71 3.81
C GLU A 124 -21.32 3.24 3.89
N GLU A 125 -21.66 2.56 4.98
CA GLU A 125 -21.21 1.18 5.24
C GLU A 125 -21.74 0.17 4.21
N ASP A 126 -23.01 0.31 3.80
CA ASP A 126 -23.63 -0.57 2.80
C ASP A 126 -22.92 -0.50 1.44
N LYS A 127 -22.55 0.71 1.00
CA LYS A 127 -21.78 0.92 -0.24
C LYS A 127 -20.38 0.33 -0.17
N LEU A 128 -19.75 0.40 1.00
CA LEU A 128 -18.45 -0.24 1.23
C LEU A 128 -18.58 -1.77 1.20
N ALA A 129 -19.64 -2.33 1.77
CA ALA A 129 -19.91 -3.76 1.75
C ALA A 129 -20.12 -4.27 0.32
N GLU A 130 -20.92 -3.57 -0.50
CA GLU A 130 -21.13 -3.91 -1.92
C GLU A 130 -19.81 -3.93 -2.71
N LEU A 131 -18.93 -2.96 -2.48
CA LEU A 131 -17.63 -2.92 -3.17
C LEU A 131 -16.66 -4.02 -2.70
N ILE A 132 -16.71 -4.38 -1.42
CA ILE A 132 -15.94 -5.50 -0.89
C ILE A 132 -16.42 -6.81 -1.56
N GLU A 133 -17.73 -7.01 -1.70
CA GLU A 133 -18.31 -8.18 -2.38
C GLU A 133 -18.01 -8.24 -3.89
N GLN A 134 -17.80 -7.10 -4.54
CA GLN A 134 -17.44 -7.07 -5.96
C GLN A 134 -15.95 -7.39 -6.21
N GLU A 135 -15.06 -7.05 -5.28
CA GLU A 135 -13.62 -7.29 -5.39
C GLU A 135 -13.17 -8.66 -4.84
N HIS A 136 -13.98 -9.35 -4.03
CA HIS A 136 -13.64 -10.60 -3.34
C HIS A 136 -14.62 -11.74 -3.61
#